data_AF-M0CGX9-F1
#
_entry.id   AF-M0CGX9-F1
#
_cell.length_a   1.000
_cell.length_b   1.000
_cell.length_c   1.000
_cell.angle_alpha   90.00
_cell.angle_beta   90.00
_cell.angle_gamma   90.00
#
_symmetry.space_group_name_H-M   'P 1'
#
loop_
_entity.id
_entity.type
_entity.pdbx_description
1 polymer ?
#
loop_
_entity_poly.entity_id
_entity_poly.type
_entity_poly.pdbx_seq_one_letter_code
_entity_poly.pdbx_strand_id
1 'polypeptide(L)'
;MKLTLSMYGYQREWIEERAEERDMNLSEYMRTMATAGERQLVAIESLADEDGRGEIEADIVERLPNDEANALDPDELLEGILTPIRDTVYTILKTNSQIEYSPQHEGYYLE
;
A
#
# COMPACT_ATOMS: atom_id res chain seq x y z
N MET A 1 0.20 -20.21 -20.83
CA MET A 1 -1.01 -20.46 -20.00
C MET A 1 -2.19 -19.84 -20.72
N LYS A 2 -3.33 -20.52 -20.83
CA LYS A 2 -4.55 -19.98 -21.46
C LYS A 2 -5.61 -19.81 -20.37
N LEU A 3 -6.08 -18.59 -20.18
CA LEU A 3 -7.14 -18.24 -19.23
C LEU A 3 -8.46 -18.10 -20.00
N THR A 4 -9.53 -18.64 -19.45
CA THR A 4 -10.89 -18.44 -19.97
C THR A 4 -11.60 -17.47 -19.04
N LEU A 5 -11.99 -16.31 -19.56
CA LEU A 5 -12.82 -15.35 -18.82
C LEU A 5 -14.29 -15.55 -19.21
N SER A 6 -15.15 -15.60 -18.19
CA SER A 6 -16.59 -15.46 -18.36
C SER A 6 -16.99 -14.01 -18.13
N MET A 7 -17.82 -13.46 -18.99
CA MET A 7 -18.31 -12.09 -18.91
C MET A 7 -19.75 -12.02 -19.42
N TYR A 8 -20.50 -11.03 -18.97
CA TYR A 8 -21.86 -10.79 -19.45
C TYR A 8 -21.83 -10.32 -20.92
N GLY A 9 -22.92 -10.59 -21.66
CA GLY A 9 -22.99 -10.27 -23.10
C GLY A 9 -22.69 -8.80 -23.41
N TYR A 10 -23.25 -7.86 -22.62
CA TYR A 10 -22.99 -6.43 -22.80
C TYR A 10 -21.53 -6.03 -22.57
N GLN A 11 -20.82 -6.74 -21.67
CA GLN A 11 -19.40 -6.49 -21.43
C GLN A 11 -18.58 -6.95 -22.63
N ARG A 12 -18.95 -8.10 -23.22
CA ARG A 12 -18.28 -8.63 -24.40
C ARG A 12 -18.41 -7.68 -25.59
N GLU A 13 -19.63 -7.23 -25.90
CA GLU A 13 -19.89 -6.28 -27.00
C GLU A 13 -19.07 -5.00 -26.82
N TRP A 14 -19.07 -4.44 -25.60
CA TRP A 14 -18.31 -3.24 -25.26
C TRP A 14 -16.79 -3.42 -25.41
N ILE A 15 -16.24 -4.58 -25.05
CA ILE A 15 -14.80 -4.87 -25.20
C ILE A 15 -14.45 -5.09 -26.69
N GLU A 16 -15.31 -5.78 -27.44
CA GLU A 16 -15.11 -6.03 -28.87
C GLU A 16 -15.08 -4.72 -29.67
N GLU A 17 -16.03 -3.80 -29.43
CA GLU A 17 -16.04 -2.46 -30.05
C GLU A 17 -14.73 -1.69 -29.79
N ARG A 18 -14.26 -1.69 -28.55
CA ARG A 18 -13.03 -0.97 -28.16
C ARG A 18 -11.75 -1.60 -28.69
N ALA A 19 -11.77 -2.92 -28.90
CA ALA A 19 -10.68 -3.63 -29.54
C ALA A 19 -10.61 -3.24 -31.04
N GLU A 20 -11.76 -3.19 -31.71
CA GLU A 20 -11.87 -2.73 -33.11
C GLU A 20 -11.43 -1.27 -33.27
N GLU A 21 -11.86 -0.36 -32.40
CA GLU A 21 -11.41 1.06 -32.40
C GLU A 21 -9.90 1.24 -32.35
N ARG A 22 -9.18 0.23 -31.83
CA ARG A 22 -7.72 0.26 -31.60
C ARG A 22 -6.96 -0.69 -32.54
N ASP A 23 -7.64 -1.23 -33.55
CA ASP A 23 -7.08 -2.21 -34.49
C ASP A 23 -6.48 -3.44 -33.79
N MET A 24 -7.07 -3.87 -32.67
CA MET A 24 -6.62 -5.01 -31.87
C MET A 24 -7.63 -6.16 -31.95
N ASN A 25 -7.13 -7.39 -31.94
CA ASN A 25 -8.00 -8.53 -31.66
C ASN A 25 -8.36 -8.57 -30.15
N LEU A 26 -9.47 -9.24 -29.82
CA LEU A 26 -9.99 -9.30 -28.45
C LEU A 26 -8.96 -9.78 -27.42
N SER A 27 -8.13 -10.79 -27.77
CA SER A 27 -7.12 -11.33 -26.87
C SER A 27 -5.94 -10.39 -26.65
N GLU A 28 -5.59 -9.59 -27.65
CA GLU A 28 -4.57 -8.55 -27.56
C GLU A 28 -5.07 -7.36 -26.74
N TYR A 29 -6.29 -6.89 -27.00
CA TYR A 29 -6.91 -5.83 -26.23
C TYR A 29 -7.03 -6.18 -24.74
N MET A 30 -7.49 -7.40 -24.41
CA MET A 30 -7.56 -7.88 -23.03
C MET A 30 -6.19 -7.97 -22.33
N ARG A 31 -5.14 -8.37 -23.05
CA ARG A 31 -3.78 -8.41 -22.50
C ARG A 31 -3.24 -7.00 -22.25
N THR A 32 -3.48 -6.08 -23.18
CA THR A 32 -3.11 -4.67 -23.03
C THR A 32 -3.85 -4.03 -21.85
N MET A 33 -5.14 -4.28 -21.70
CA MET A 33 -5.93 -3.80 -20.57
C MET A 33 -5.50 -4.41 -19.24
N ALA A 34 -5.22 -5.71 -19.19
CA ALA A 34 -4.68 -6.34 -17.98
C ALA A 34 -3.33 -5.74 -17.59
N THR A 35 -2.44 -5.50 -18.56
CA THR A 35 -1.12 -4.88 -18.31
C THR A 35 -1.25 -3.42 -17.86
N ALA A 36 -2.17 -2.67 -18.46
CA ALA A 36 -2.42 -1.28 -18.08
C ALA A 36 -3.09 -1.18 -16.71
N GLY A 37 -4.03 -2.08 -16.41
CA GLY A 37 -4.69 -2.21 -15.11
C GLY A 37 -3.68 -2.58 -14.03
N GLU A 38 -2.78 -3.52 -14.29
CA GLU A 38 -1.68 -3.86 -13.37
C GLU A 38 -0.80 -2.63 -13.08
N ARG A 39 -0.42 -1.86 -14.11
CA ARG A 39 0.34 -0.62 -13.90
C ARG A 39 -0.41 0.42 -13.08
N GLN A 40 -1.73 0.48 -13.21
CA GLN A 40 -2.57 1.37 -12.39
C GLN A 40 -2.71 0.86 -10.96
N LEU A 41 -2.82 -0.45 -10.75
CA LEU A 41 -2.82 -1.07 -9.42
C LEU A 41 -1.49 -0.83 -8.72
N VAL A 42 -0.37 -1.09 -9.40
CA VAL A 42 0.98 -0.80 -8.88
C VAL A 42 1.16 0.70 -8.59
N ALA A 43 0.58 1.61 -9.39
CA ALA A 43 0.63 3.04 -9.10
C ALA A 43 -0.26 3.44 -7.91
N ILE A 44 -1.39 2.76 -7.69
CA ILE A 44 -2.23 2.97 -6.50
C ILE A 44 -1.55 2.41 -5.26
N GLU A 45 -0.93 1.24 -5.35
CA GLU A 45 -0.10 0.63 -4.30
C GLU A 45 1.09 1.54 -3.98
N SER A 46 1.80 2.06 -5.00
CA SER A 46 2.91 2.99 -4.76
C SER A 46 2.46 4.31 -4.13
N LEU A 47 1.27 4.81 -4.47
CA LEU A 47 0.68 5.99 -3.82
C LEU A 47 0.21 5.69 -2.38
N ALA A 48 -0.23 4.46 -2.09
CA ALA A 48 -0.54 4.01 -0.74
C ALA A 48 0.72 3.82 0.12
N ASP A 49 1.84 3.44 -0.52
CA ASP A 49 3.15 3.32 0.09
C ASP A 49 3.84 4.69 0.29
N GLU A 50 3.66 5.66 -0.62
CA GLU A 50 4.25 7.01 -0.51
C GLU A 50 3.80 7.79 0.75
N ASP A 51 2.59 7.52 1.26
CA ASP A 51 2.07 8.10 2.51
C ASP A 51 2.32 7.22 3.76
N GLY A 52 3.00 6.07 3.62
CA GLY A 52 3.27 5.11 4.69
C GLY A 52 2.02 4.39 5.25
N ARG A 53 0.87 4.55 4.60
CA ARG A 53 -0.42 3.99 5.07
C ARG A 53 -0.53 2.49 4.80
N GLY A 54 0.02 2.02 3.69
CA GLY A 54 0.09 0.59 3.37
C GLY A 54 0.88 -0.19 4.42
N GLU A 55 2.01 0.35 4.87
CA GLU A 55 2.85 -0.26 5.91
C GLU A 55 2.11 -0.33 7.26
N ILE A 56 1.42 0.74 7.65
CA ILE A 56 0.63 0.76 8.90
C ILE A 56 -0.54 -0.23 8.85
N GLU A 57 -1.26 -0.32 7.73
CA GLU A 57 -2.37 -1.27 7.58
C GLU A 57 -1.88 -2.72 7.64
N ALA A 58 -0.77 -3.04 6.98
CA ALA A 58 -0.14 -4.35 7.06
C ALA A 58 0.29 -4.68 8.51
N ASP A 59 0.92 -3.73 9.20
CA ASP A 59 1.35 -3.86 10.59
C ASP A 59 0.17 -4.11 11.56
N ILE A 60 -0.97 -3.47 11.31
CA ILE A 60 -2.22 -3.68 12.07
C ILE A 60 -2.71 -5.11 11.85
N VAL A 61 -2.85 -5.53 10.59
CA VAL A 61 -3.40 -6.86 10.25
C VAL A 61 -2.52 -7.99 10.78
N GLU A 62 -1.19 -7.85 10.70
CA GLU A 62 -0.25 -8.87 11.22
C GLU A 62 -0.37 -9.07 12.74
N ARG A 63 -0.70 -8.02 13.49
CA ARG A 63 -0.81 -8.07 14.96
C ARG A 63 -2.17 -8.54 15.44
N LEU A 64 -3.20 -8.51 14.60
CA LEU A 64 -4.54 -8.93 15.00
C LEU A 64 -4.62 -10.46 15.16
N PRO A 65 -5.16 -10.95 16.30
CA PRO A 65 -5.29 -12.37 16.54
C PRO A 65 -6.40 -12.98 15.67
N ASN A 66 -6.21 -14.23 15.26
CA ASN A 66 -7.18 -14.99 14.47
C ASN A 66 -8.35 -15.56 15.30
N ASP A 67 -8.32 -15.40 16.63
CA ASP A 67 -9.33 -15.90 17.57
C ASP A 67 -9.94 -14.73 18.35
N GLU A 68 -11.28 -14.62 18.28
CA GLU A 68 -12.07 -13.58 18.95
C GLU A 68 -11.86 -13.57 20.47
N ALA A 69 -11.61 -14.73 21.08
CA ALA A 69 -11.36 -14.83 22.52
C ALA A 69 -10.07 -14.10 22.96
N ASN A 70 -9.16 -13.81 22.03
CA ASN A 70 -7.91 -13.10 22.27
C ASN A 70 -7.93 -11.67 21.70
N ALA A 71 -9.10 -11.13 21.35
CA ALA A 71 -9.21 -9.80 20.76
C ALA A 71 -8.43 -8.75 21.58
N LEU A 72 -7.63 -7.95 20.87
CA LEU A 72 -6.83 -6.89 21.46
C LEU A 72 -7.67 -5.65 21.70
N ASP A 73 -7.40 -4.96 22.80
CA ASP A 73 -7.91 -3.61 23.01
C ASP A 73 -7.21 -2.63 22.05
N PRO A 74 -7.91 -1.58 21.56
CA PRO A 74 -7.32 -0.61 20.65
C PRO A 74 -6.05 0.07 21.17
N ASP A 75 -5.93 0.34 22.47
CA ASP A 75 -4.73 0.98 23.04
C ASP A 75 -3.54 0.02 23.03
N GLU A 76 -3.75 -1.27 23.30
CA GLU A 76 -2.71 -2.30 23.24
C GLU A 76 -2.19 -2.50 21.81
N LEU A 77 -3.11 -2.52 20.84
CA LEU A 77 -2.76 -2.59 19.42
C LEU A 77 -1.95 -1.36 18.99
N LEU A 78 -2.40 -0.16 19.39
CA LEU A 78 -1.74 1.09 19.05
C LEU A 78 -0.33 1.16 19.67
N GLU A 79 -0.17 0.76 20.93
CA GLU A 79 1.13 0.76 21.60
C GLU A 79 2.10 -0.24 20.94
N GLY A 80 1.61 -1.41 20.51
CA GLY A 80 2.39 -2.39 19.77
C GLY A 80 2.88 -1.91 18.39
N ILE A 81 2.16 -0.98 17.76
CA ILE A 81 2.54 -0.37 16.48
C ILE A 81 3.46 0.83 16.71
N LEU A 82 3.16 1.69 17.68
CA LEU A 82 3.90 2.93 17.91
C LEU A 82 5.26 2.70 18.60
N THR A 83 5.43 1.62 19.35
CA THR A 83 6.68 1.36 20.09
C THR A 83 7.88 1.21 19.14
N PRO A 84 7.86 0.34 18.12
CA PRO A 84 8.97 0.24 17.16
C PRO A 84 9.26 1.56 16.42
N ILE A 85 8.23 2.32 16.08
CA ILE A 85 8.36 3.64 15.42
C ILE A 85 9.07 4.60 16.36
N ARG A 86 8.67 4.65 17.63
CA ARG A 86 9.27 5.50 18.67
C ARG A 86 10.76 5.17 18.87
N ASP A 87 11.10 3.89 18.95
CA ASP A 87 12.49 3.45 19.10
C ASP A 87 13.35 3.83 17.89
N THR A 88 12.79 3.69 16.69
CA THR A 88 13.45 4.12 15.45
C THR A 88 13.70 5.62 15.44
N VAL A 89 12.69 6.43 15.81
CA VAL A 89 12.83 7.89 15.93
C VAL A 89 13.93 8.25 16.93
N TYR A 90 13.93 7.66 18.13
CA TYR A 90 14.98 7.95 19.12
C TYR A 90 16.38 7.52 18.67
N THR A 91 16.48 6.44 17.88
CA THR A 91 17.75 6.01 17.30
C THR A 91 18.25 7.07 16.32
N ILE A 92 17.41 7.50 15.37
CA ILE A 92 17.76 8.52 14.37
C ILE A 92 18.19 9.82 15.06
N LEU A 93 17.42 10.29 16.05
CA LEU A 93 17.72 11.52 16.80
C LEU A 93 19.05 11.46 17.55
N LYS A 94 19.55 10.26 17.88
CA LYS A 94 20.84 10.08 18.57
C LYS A 94 22.01 9.82 17.63
N THR A 95 21.76 9.21 16.47
CA THR A 95 22.84 8.72 15.58
C THR A 95 23.06 9.60 14.36
N ASN A 96 22.09 10.41 13.96
CA ASN A 96 22.23 11.28 12.81
C ASN A 96 23.04 12.52 13.19
N SER A 97 24.22 12.69 12.57
CA SER A 97 25.14 13.78 12.85
C SER A 97 24.67 15.17 12.40
N GLN A 98 23.55 15.26 11.68
CA GLN A 98 22.95 16.54 11.26
C GLN A 98 21.86 17.01 12.22
N ILE A 99 21.49 16.18 13.20
CA ILE A 99 20.43 16.48 14.17
C ILE A 99 21.10 16.83 15.50
N GLU A 100 20.79 18.00 16.02
CA GLU A 100 21.29 18.50 17.30
C GLU A 100 20.16 18.66 18.31
N TYR A 101 20.46 18.48 19.59
CA TYR A 101 19.50 18.72 20.68
C TYR A 101 19.81 20.06 21.35
N SER A 102 18.82 20.96 21.42
CA SER A 102 18.88 22.20 22.19
C SER A 102 18.27 21.99 23.57
N PRO A 103 19.08 21.99 24.66
CA PRO A 103 18.54 21.92 26.02
C PRO A 103 17.71 23.16 26.40
N GLN A 104 17.98 24.30 25.75
CA GLN A 104 17.30 25.56 26.04
C GLN A 104 15.85 25.56 25.53
N HIS A 105 15.59 24.81 24.46
CA HIS A 105 14.25 24.67 23.87
C HIS A 105 13.66 23.27 24.11
N GLU A 106 14.36 22.41 24.85
CA GLU A 106 14.02 21.01 25.09
C GLU A 106 13.66 20.25 23.79
N GLY A 107 14.33 20.55 22.68
CA GLY A 107 13.93 20.10 21.35
C GLY A 107 15.10 19.83 20.40
N TYR A 108 14.80 19.16 19.29
CA TYR A 108 15.77 18.79 18.26
C TYR A 108 15.69 19.75 17.06
N TYR A 109 16.82 20.04 16.42
CA TYR A 109 16.91 20.87 15.23
C TYR A 109 17.98 20.35 14.26
N LEU A 110 17.97 20.85 13.02
CA LEU A 110 18.99 20.54 12.03
C LEU A 110 20.11 21.58 12.07
N GLU A 111 21.37 21.12 12.07
CA GLU A 111 22.54 21.98 11.91
C GLU A 111 22.80 22.36 10.44
#